data_AF-A0A0F9TBN4-F1
#
_entry.id   AF-A0A0F9TBN4-F1
#
_cell.length_a   1.000
_cell.length_b   1.000
_cell.length_c   1.000
_cell.angle_alpha   90.00
_cell.angle_beta   90.00
_cell.angle_gamma   90.00
#
_symmetry.space_group_name_H-M   'P 1'
#
loop_
_entity.id
_entity.type
_entity.pdbx_description
1 polymer ?
#
loop_
_entity_poly.entity_id
_entity_poly.type
_entity_poly.pdbx_seq_one_letter_code
_entity_poly.pdbx_strand_id
1 'polypeptide(L)'
;MHLTSSSKENIREHAMRYTRTDESRRAIRRDAQEYTQVRRQAILSILGSKCSCVGDDCWHSGDCVTSDPRCLQLDHVNGDGAADRKRIGGGSNTVSYYFNHLSEAAEKLQILCANCNWIKCVRDGEIPKGKDDGNNGYRAAVVVSRVAPVSVRIEGLSSYRSLVKSFRRLADSIIGEGEVNLFKTLERWGIVETPRHPMSYHLARSWSRQDFYSGSDEDLTLFLGEKRVLMDGTAKILDKRIREASKEGEQRQWPN
;
A
#
# COMPACT_ATOMS: atom_id res chain seq x y z
N MET A 1 -26.80 34.18 36.68
CA MET A 1 -25.71 34.73 37.51
C MET A 1 -24.71 35.42 36.60
N HIS A 2 -24.50 36.73 36.72
CA HIS A 2 -23.45 37.43 35.96
C HIS A 2 -22.13 37.39 36.73
N LEU A 3 -21.08 36.85 36.11
CA LEU A 3 -19.73 36.89 36.68
C LEU A 3 -19.22 38.34 36.70
N THR A 4 -18.60 38.72 37.81
CA THR A 4 -17.93 40.02 37.93
C THR A 4 -16.74 40.08 36.97
N SER A 5 -16.36 41.29 36.56
CA SER A 5 -15.17 41.52 35.70
C SER A 5 -13.91 40.90 36.30
N SER A 6 -13.71 41.05 37.61
CA SER A 6 -12.57 40.47 38.34
C SER A 6 -12.57 38.93 38.28
N SER A 7 -13.72 38.27 38.42
CA SER A 7 -13.79 36.81 38.26
C SER A 7 -13.43 36.36 36.84
N LYS A 8 -13.83 37.10 35.81
CA LYS A 8 -13.47 36.79 34.42
C LYS A 8 -11.97 36.93 34.18
N GLU A 9 -11.34 37.94 34.77
CA GLU A 9 -9.90 38.18 34.66
C GLU A 9 -9.08 37.08 35.35
N ASN A 10 -9.48 36.67 36.55
CA ASN A 10 -8.85 35.55 37.27
C ASN A 10 -8.95 34.22 36.49
N ILE A 11 -10.11 33.93 35.90
CA ILE A 11 -10.30 32.73 35.05
C ILE A 11 -9.36 32.79 33.83
N ARG A 12 -9.24 33.97 33.20
CA ARG A 12 -8.35 34.17 32.05
C ARG A 12 -6.88 34.00 32.45
N GLU A 13 -6.45 34.58 33.56
CA GLU A 13 -5.07 34.46 34.04
C GLU A 13 -4.73 33.00 34.38
N HIS A 14 -5.64 32.31 35.06
CA HIS A 14 -5.49 30.90 35.37
C HIS A 14 -5.37 30.06 34.08
N ALA A 15 -6.25 30.27 33.10
CA ALA A 15 -6.17 29.60 31.80
C ALA A 15 -4.85 29.89 31.06
N MET A 16 -4.32 31.11 31.16
CA MET A 16 -3.02 31.45 30.58
C MET A 16 -1.87 30.73 31.29
N ARG A 17 -1.90 30.60 32.62
CA ARG A 17 -0.87 29.85 33.37
C ARG A 17 -0.83 28.38 32.96
N TYR A 18 -1.99 27.75 32.80
CA TYR A 18 -2.11 26.35 32.37
C TYR A 18 -1.74 26.09 30.90
N THR A 19 -1.60 27.12 30.06
CA THR A 19 -1.23 26.95 28.64
C THR A 19 0.19 27.43 28.32
N ARG A 20 0.91 27.95 29.32
CA ARG A 20 2.25 28.53 29.15
C ARG A 20 3.35 27.49 28.98
N THR A 21 3.30 26.38 29.70
CA THR A 21 4.35 25.36 29.63
C THR A 21 4.07 24.36 28.51
N ASP A 22 5.13 23.85 27.89
CA ASP A 22 4.99 22.81 26.87
C ASP A 22 4.43 21.51 27.44
N GLU A 23 4.71 21.21 28.71
CA GLU A 23 4.14 20.07 29.41
C GLU A 23 2.62 20.19 29.50
N SER A 24 2.09 21.33 29.94
CA SER A 24 0.65 21.52 30.03
C SER A 24 -0.03 21.52 28.66
N ARG A 25 0.62 22.05 27.61
CA ARG A 25 0.11 21.92 26.22
C ARG A 25 0.06 20.46 25.75
N ARG A 26 1.07 19.65 26.08
CA ARG A 26 1.07 18.20 25.78
C ARG A 26 -0.02 17.47 26.54
N ALA A 27 -0.23 17.79 27.82
CA ALA A 27 -1.31 17.24 28.62
C ALA A 27 -2.68 17.58 28.01
N ILE A 28 -2.95 18.85 27.72
CA ILE A 28 -4.20 19.29 27.09
C ILE A 28 -4.45 18.56 25.75
N ARG A 29 -3.41 18.36 24.93
CA ARG A 29 -3.54 17.60 23.68
C ARG A 29 -3.87 16.13 23.91
N ARG A 30 -3.23 15.51 24.91
CA ARG A 30 -3.52 14.12 25.30
C ARG A 30 -4.96 13.97 25.75
N ASP A 31 -5.43 14.85 26.65
CA ASP A 31 -6.80 14.83 27.16
C ASP A 31 -7.81 15.03 26.03
N ALA A 32 -7.53 15.97 25.10
CA ALA A 32 -8.37 16.18 23.92
C ALA A 32 -8.39 14.98 22.97
N GLN A 33 -7.26 14.28 22.81
CA GLN A 33 -7.17 13.05 22.01
C GLN A 33 -7.97 11.91 22.65
N GLU A 34 -7.79 11.67 23.95
CA GLU A 34 -8.51 10.65 24.70
C GLU A 34 -10.03 10.89 24.65
N TYR A 35 -10.44 12.13 24.90
CA TYR A 35 -11.84 12.52 24.79
C TYR A 35 -12.43 12.27 23.40
N THR A 36 -11.67 12.59 22.34
CA THR A 36 -12.08 12.33 20.96
C THR A 36 -12.14 10.82 20.68
N GLN A 37 -11.20 10.04 21.21
CA GLN A 37 -11.17 8.58 21.05
C GLN A 37 -12.40 7.91 21.69
N VAL A 38 -12.78 8.30 22.90
CA VAL A 38 -13.98 7.77 23.59
C VAL A 38 -15.23 8.00 22.75
N ARG A 39 -15.42 9.23 22.25
CA ARG A 39 -16.57 9.56 21.38
C ARG A 39 -16.56 8.80 20.07
N ARG A 40 -15.39 8.73 19.43
CA ARG A 40 -15.21 7.97 18.19
C ARG A 40 -15.56 6.49 18.40
N GLN A 41 -15.14 5.90 19.52
CA GLN A 41 -15.44 4.51 19.85
C GLN A 41 -16.94 4.26 20.00
N ALA A 42 -17.69 5.19 20.59
CA ALA A 42 -19.14 5.10 20.68
C ALA A 42 -19.82 5.11 19.30
N ILE A 43 -19.37 6.00 18.39
CA ILE A 43 -19.87 6.03 17.01
C ILE A 43 -19.55 4.71 16.29
N LEU A 44 -18.31 4.22 16.40
CA LEU A 44 -17.92 2.93 15.82
C LEU A 44 -18.79 1.78 16.33
N SER A 45 -19.12 1.77 17.63
CA SER A 45 -19.97 0.75 18.23
C SER A 45 -21.34 0.66 17.57
N ILE A 46 -21.95 1.81 17.25
CA ILE A 46 -23.28 1.88 16.65
C ILE A 46 -23.26 1.50 15.17
N LEU A 47 -22.17 1.84 14.47
CA LEU A 47 -21.97 1.50 13.06
C LEU A 47 -21.47 0.05 12.86
N GLY A 48 -21.29 -0.73 13.93
CA GLY A 48 -20.98 -2.17 13.87
C GLY A 48 -19.50 -2.55 14.07
N SER A 49 -18.61 -1.59 14.33
CA SER A 49 -17.19 -1.82 14.69
C SER A 49 -16.37 -2.69 13.73
N LYS A 50 -16.77 -2.74 12.45
CA LYS A 50 -16.06 -3.44 11.38
C LYS A 50 -16.10 -2.61 10.11
N CYS A 51 -15.10 -2.79 9.25
CA CYS A 51 -15.12 -2.21 7.92
C CYS A 51 -16.38 -2.67 7.16
N SER A 52 -17.07 -1.73 6.51
CA SER A 52 -18.31 -1.97 5.78
C SER A 52 -18.12 -2.07 4.26
N CYS A 53 -16.89 -2.08 3.76
CA CYS A 53 -16.67 -2.29 2.32
C CYS A 53 -17.07 -3.73 1.93
N VAL A 54 -17.64 -3.85 0.74
CA VAL A 54 -18.16 -5.10 0.20
C VAL A 54 -17.59 -5.35 -1.19
N GLY A 55 -17.30 -6.63 -1.50
CA GLY A 55 -17.01 -7.09 -2.86
C GLY A 55 -15.69 -6.63 -3.48
N ASP A 56 -15.71 -6.39 -4.79
CA ASP A 56 -14.54 -6.07 -5.62
C ASP A 56 -13.97 -4.66 -5.39
N ASP A 57 -14.67 -3.84 -4.60
CA ASP A 57 -14.26 -2.48 -4.24
C ASP A 57 -13.20 -2.43 -3.12
N CYS A 58 -12.58 -3.58 -2.84
CA CYS A 58 -11.55 -3.69 -1.80
C CYS A 58 -10.23 -4.26 -2.32
N TRP A 59 -9.15 -3.95 -1.60
CA TRP A 59 -7.80 -4.46 -1.88
C TRP A 59 -7.66 -5.98 -1.66
N HIS A 60 -8.59 -6.60 -0.94
CA HIS A 60 -8.66 -8.05 -0.74
C HIS A 60 -9.86 -8.64 -1.47
N SER A 61 -9.77 -9.94 -1.79
CA SER A 61 -10.88 -10.69 -2.36
C SER A 61 -11.96 -10.95 -1.30
N GLY A 62 -13.10 -10.28 -1.44
CA GLY A 62 -14.26 -10.41 -0.54
C GLY A 62 -14.34 -9.36 0.56
N ASP A 63 -15.13 -9.63 1.60
CA ASP A 63 -15.45 -8.68 2.67
C ASP A 63 -14.25 -8.34 3.56
N CYS A 64 -14.18 -7.09 4.02
CA CYS A 64 -13.09 -6.66 4.88
C CYS A 64 -13.27 -7.13 6.32
N VAL A 65 -12.33 -7.95 6.77
CA VAL A 65 -12.31 -8.50 8.14
C VAL A 65 -11.70 -7.55 9.17
N THR A 66 -11.34 -6.32 8.79
CA THR A 66 -10.72 -5.37 9.73
C THR A 66 -11.76 -4.88 10.72
N SER A 67 -11.53 -5.19 12.00
CA SER A 67 -12.32 -4.75 13.15
C SER A 67 -11.50 -4.01 14.21
N ASP A 68 -10.18 -3.87 14.02
CA ASP A 68 -9.32 -3.10 14.93
C ASP A 68 -9.72 -1.61 14.87
N PRO A 69 -10.26 -1.03 15.96
CA PRO A 69 -10.74 0.35 15.95
C PRO A 69 -9.65 1.38 15.65
N ARG A 70 -8.37 1.03 15.78
CA ARG A 70 -7.22 1.89 15.40
C ARG A 70 -7.01 1.94 13.89
N CYS A 71 -7.43 0.91 13.17
CA CYS A 71 -7.31 0.80 11.71
C CYS A 71 -8.55 1.31 10.96
N LEU A 72 -9.66 1.50 11.67
CA LEU A 72 -10.91 2.00 11.12
C LEU A 72 -10.91 3.53 10.96
N GLN A 73 -11.75 4.04 10.08
CA GLN A 73 -11.98 5.45 9.80
C GLN A 73 -13.48 5.67 9.65
N LEU A 74 -13.96 6.83 10.12
CA LEU A 74 -15.32 7.29 9.84
C LEU A 74 -15.27 8.03 8.53
N ASP A 75 -16.02 7.54 7.55
CA ASP A 75 -16.08 8.10 6.21
C ASP A 75 -17.54 8.38 5.82
N HIS A 76 -17.75 9.34 4.94
CA HIS A 76 -19.08 9.73 4.47
C HIS A 76 -19.54 8.82 3.34
N VAL A 77 -20.71 8.20 3.48
CA VAL A 77 -21.28 7.29 2.47
C VAL A 77 -21.42 7.99 1.12
N ASN A 78 -21.83 9.26 1.11
CA ASN A 78 -22.14 10.04 -0.09
C ASN A 78 -21.05 11.05 -0.49
N GLY A 79 -19.85 10.97 0.09
CA GLY A 79 -18.75 11.91 -0.22
C GLY A 79 -19.00 13.36 0.21
N ASP A 80 -20.01 13.61 1.06
CA ASP A 80 -20.43 14.94 1.50
C ASP A 80 -19.61 15.51 2.67
N GLY A 81 -18.47 14.88 2.98
CA GLY A 81 -17.61 15.29 4.09
C GLY A 81 -17.08 16.72 3.99
N ALA A 82 -16.93 17.27 2.78
CA ALA A 82 -16.56 18.68 2.59
C ALA A 82 -17.68 19.65 3.02
N ALA A 83 -18.94 19.31 2.69
CA ALA A 83 -20.10 20.11 3.08
C ALA A 83 -20.27 20.09 4.61
N ASP A 84 -20.11 18.92 5.23
CA ASP A 84 -20.13 18.78 6.68
C ASP A 84 -19.00 19.53 7.37
N ARG A 85 -17.77 19.49 6.84
CA ARG A 85 -16.67 20.30 7.38
C ARG A 85 -16.96 21.79 7.34
N LYS A 86 -17.68 22.27 6.32
CA LYS A 86 -18.11 23.67 6.22
C LYS A 86 -19.25 24.00 7.21
N ARG A 87 -20.18 23.07 7.42
CA ARG A 87 -21.36 23.23 8.29
C ARG A 87 -21.05 23.09 9.78
N ILE A 88 -20.29 22.06 10.15
CA ILE A 88 -20.01 21.66 11.53
C ILE A 88 -18.62 22.15 11.99
N GLY A 89 -17.68 22.24 11.05
CA GLY A 89 -16.24 22.33 11.32
C GLY A 89 -15.54 21.00 11.08
N GLY A 90 -14.20 21.01 11.12
CA GLY A 90 -13.37 19.83 10.92
C GLY A 90 -12.87 19.17 12.20
N GLY A 91 -12.26 17.99 12.06
CA GLY A 91 -11.54 17.30 13.14
C GLY A 91 -12.44 16.86 14.30
N SER A 92 -12.10 17.30 15.52
CA SER A 92 -12.82 16.93 16.75
C SER A 92 -14.26 17.46 16.80
N ASN A 93 -14.57 18.55 16.09
CA ASN A 93 -15.93 19.09 16.03
C ASN A 93 -16.88 18.14 15.28
N THR A 94 -16.42 17.54 14.18
CA THR A 94 -17.20 16.56 13.40
C THR A 94 -17.53 15.34 14.24
N VAL A 95 -16.53 14.78 14.95
CA VAL A 95 -16.74 13.63 15.87
C VAL A 95 -17.70 14.00 17.00
N SER A 96 -17.53 15.18 17.59
CA SER A 96 -18.39 15.66 18.68
C SER A 96 -19.83 15.87 18.24
N TYR A 97 -20.04 16.39 17.02
CA TYR A 97 -21.35 16.57 16.45
C TYR A 97 -22.04 15.21 16.26
N TYR A 98 -21.40 14.27 15.57
CA TYR A 98 -22.00 12.96 15.30
C TYR A 98 -22.21 12.13 16.56
N PHE A 99 -21.35 12.27 17.57
CA PHE A 99 -21.57 11.67 18.88
C PHE A 99 -22.88 12.14 19.54
N ASN A 100 -23.27 13.40 19.33
CA ASN A 100 -24.52 13.94 19.84
C ASN A 100 -25.73 13.72 18.91
N HIS A 101 -25.50 13.25 17.68
CA HIS A 101 -26.51 13.03 16.63
C HIS A 101 -26.37 11.63 16.03
N LEU A 102 -26.50 10.60 16.88
CA LEU A 102 -26.19 9.22 16.52
C LEU A 102 -27.08 8.66 15.39
N SER A 103 -28.33 9.11 15.28
CA SER A 103 -29.20 8.74 14.16
C SER A 103 -28.67 9.28 12.83
N GLU A 104 -28.29 10.56 12.78
CA GLU A 104 -27.66 11.16 11.60
C GLU A 104 -26.31 10.51 11.29
N ALA A 105 -25.55 10.12 12.32
CA ALA A 105 -24.30 9.38 12.15
C ALA A 105 -24.53 8.04 11.44
N ALA A 106 -25.56 7.28 11.84
CA ALA A 106 -25.90 6.00 11.25
C ALA A 106 -26.36 6.11 9.78
N GLU A 107 -26.96 7.24 9.40
CA GLU A 107 -27.42 7.49 8.04
C GLU A 107 -26.31 7.97 7.10
N LYS A 108 -25.39 8.82 7.60
CA LYS A 108 -24.40 9.51 6.75
C LYS A 108 -23.02 8.88 6.76
N LEU A 109 -22.65 8.19 7.84
CA LEU A 109 -21.31 7.66 8.02
C LEU A 109 -21.27 6.16 7.78
N GLN A 110 -20.12 5.72 7.27
CA GLN A 110 -19.71 4.34 7.19
C GLN A 110 -18.36 4.15 7.90
N ILE A 111 -18.03 2.90 8.21
CA ILE A 111 -16.73 2.54 8.75
C ILE A 111 -15.90 1.92 7.63
N LEU A 112 -14.75 2.51 7.31
CA LEU A 112 -13.79 1.92 6.38
C LEU A 112 -12.46 1.69 7.06
N CYS A 113 -11.70 0.65 6.69
CA CYS A 113 -10.29 0.62 7.06
C CYS A 113 -9.50 1.61 6.19
N ALA A 114 -8.29 2.00 6.63
CA ALA A 114 -7.49 3.01 5.92
C ALA A 114 -7.30 2.70 4.42
N ASN A 115 -7.05 1.44 4.06
CA ASN A 115 -6.88 1.03 2.67
C ASN A 115 -8.17 1.15 1.85
N CYS A 116 -9.31 0.75 2.42
CA CYS A 116 -10.61 0.83 1.74
C CYS A 116 -11.03 2.28 1.52
N ASN A 117 -10.80 3.13 2.52
CA ASN A 117 -11.05 4.56 2.40
C ASN A 117 -10.20 5.17 1.28
N TRP A 118 -8.93 4.80 1.19
CA TRP A 118 -8.07 5.27 0.10
C TRP A 118 -8.54 4.83 -1.28
N ILE A 119 -8.94 3.56 -1.43
CA ILE A 119 -9.51 3.05 -2.69
C ILE A 119 -10.76 3.82 -3.07
N LYS A 120 -11.67 4.06 -2.10
CA LYS A 120 -12.86 4.89 -2.30
C LYS A 120 -12.48 6.29 -2.80
N CYS A 121 -11.55 6.96 -2.13
CA CYS A 121 -11.12 8.31 -2.54
C CYS A 121 -10.58 8.34 -3.98
N VAL A 122 -9.79 7.35 -4.39
CA VAL A 122 -9.24 7.27 -5.75
C VAL A 122 -10.34 6.99 -6.77
N ARG A 123 -11.21 6.02 -6.48
CA ARG A 123 -12.32 5.63 -7.36
C ARG A 123 -13.32 6.78 -7.57
N ASP A 124 -13.67 7.47 -6.49
CA ASP A 124 -14.68 8.53 -6.49
C ASP A 124 -14.10 9.88 -6.90
N GLY A 125 -12.79 9.96 -7.19
CA GLY A 125 -12.11 11.20 -7.58
C GLY A 125 -12.01 12.23 -6.45
N GLU A 126 -12.10 11.79 -5.19
CA GLU A 126 -12.02 12.62 -3.98
C GLU A 126 -10.57 12.89 -3.54
N ILE A 127 -9.58 12.53 -4.36
CA ILE A 127 -8.17 12.76 -4.07
C ILE A 127 -8.00 14.26 -3.73
N PRO A 128 -7.54 14.60 -2.51
CA PRO A 128 -7.29 15.98 -2.16
C PRO A 128 -6.38 16.57 -3.22
N LYS A 129 -6.78 17.68 -3.83
CA LYS A 129 -5.88 18.48 -4.66
C LYS A 129 -4.76 18.92 -3.73
N GLY A 130 -3.66 18.17 -3.72
CA GLY A 130 -2.41 18.64 -3.15
C GLY A 130 -2.16 20.01 -3.74
N LYS A 131 -1.57 20.92 -2.96
CA LYS A 131 -0.86 22.02 -3.61
C LYS A 131 0.16 21.32 -4.49
N ASP A 132 -0.03 21.37 -5.80
CA ASP A 132 0.98 20.96 -6.78
C ASP A 132 2.21 21.81 -6.46
N ASP A 133 3.05 21.33 -5.55
CA ASP A 133 4.36 21.91 -5.26
C ASP A 133 5.36 21.52 -6.36
N GLY A 134 4.89 20.90 -7.44
CA GLY A 134 5.67 20.48 -8.60
C GLY A 134 6.68 19.39 -8.29
N ASN A 135 6.74 18.90 -7.05
CA ASN A 135 7.84 18.09 -6.56
C ASN A 135 7.39 16.86 -5.76
N ASN A 136 6.12 16.77 -5.36
CA ASN A 136 5.62 15.56 -4.74
C ASN A 136 5.22 14.55 -5.80
N GLY A 137 6.18 13.70 -6.17
CA GLY A 137 6.08 12.60 -7.13
C GLY A 137 5.12 11.47 -6.75
N TYR A 138 4.05 11.76 -6.01
CA TYR A 138 2.86 10.91 -5.97
C TYR A 138 2.07 11.10 -7.27
N ARG A 139 2.71 10.80 -8.42
CA ARG A 139 1.94 10.28 -9.54
C ARG A 139 1.21 9.10 -8.96
N ALA A 140 -0.12 9.16 -8.94
CA ALA A 140 -0.98 8.06 -8.53
C ALA A 140 -0.32 6.78 -9.05
N ALA A 141 0.31 6.04 -8.15
CA ALA A 141 0.73 4.69 -8.45
C ALA A 141 -0.61 4.01 -8.68
N VAL A 142 -0.98 3.88 -9.96
CA VAL A 142 -2.04 2.98 -10.35
C VAL A 142 -1.61 1.68 -9.70
N VAL A 143 -2.31 1.31 -8.63
CA VAL A 143 -2.14 0.02 -8.00
C VAL A 143 -2.50 -0.93 -9.11
N VAL A 144 -1.50 -1.49 -9.78
CA VAL A 144 -1.67 -2.56 -10.76
C VAL A 144 -2.02 -3.79 -9.93
N SER A 145 -3.23 -3.78 -9.37
CA SER A 145 -3.79 -4.97 -8.76
C SER A 145 -4.09 -5.93 -9.90
N ARG A 146 -3.45 -7.11 -9.82
CA ARG A 146 -3.58 -8.26 -10.73
C ARG A 146 -2.72 -8.19 -12.01
N VAL A 147 -1.40 -8.24 -11.85
CA VAL A 147 -0.62 -9.07 -12.78
C VAL A 147 -0.77 -10.51 -12.26
N ALA A 148 -1.48 -11.37 -13.00
CA ALA A 148 -1.54 -12.78 -12.67
C ALA A 148 -0.09 -13.32 -12.60
N PRO A 149 0.27 -14.13 -11.59
CA PRO A 149 1.59 -14.75 -11.56
C PRO A 149 1.74 -15.64 -12.80
N VAL A 150 2.58 -15.22 -13.74
CA VAL A 150 2.96 -16.06 -14.88
C VAL A 150 4.15 -16.90 -14.44
N SER A 151 3.90 -18.16 -14.12
CA SER A 151 4.96 -19.14 -13.89
C SER A 151 5.50 -19.60 -15.26
N VAL A 152 6.66 -19.10 -15.65
CA VAL A 152 7.35 -19.52 -16.86
C VAL A 152 8.23 -20.73 -16.53
N ARG A 153 7.95 -21.89 -17.15
CA ARG A 153 8.79 -23.08 -17.05
C ARG A 153 9.73 -23.11 -18.27
N ILE A 154 11.04 -23.10 -18.02
CA ILE A 154 12.04 -23.18 -19.10
C ILE A 154 12.69 -24.56 -19.02
N GLU A 155 12.38 -25.42 -19.99
CA GLU A 155 12.97 -26.75 -20.11
C GLU A 155 14.11 -26.75 -21.15
N GLY A 156 15.13 -27.59 -20.96
CA GLY A 156 16.14 -27.85 -22.00
C GLY A 156 17.35 -26.92 -22.07
N LEU A 157 17.63 -26.10 -21.06
CA LEU A 157 18.85 -25.27 -21.04
C LEU A 157 20.02 -25.98 -20.37
N SER A 158 21.10 -26.21 -21.13
CA SER A 158 22.30 -26.91 -20.68
C SER A 158 23.26 -26.07 -19.84
N SER A 159 23.05 -24.75 -19.72
CA SER A 159 23.91 -23.86 -18.93
C SER A 159 23.22 -22.58 -18.48
N TYR A 160 23.61 -22.09 -17.29
CA TYR A 160 23.17 -20.81 -16.71
C TYR A 160 23.37 -19.62 -17.66
N ARG A 161 24.50 -19.61 -18.40
CA ARG A 161 24.78 -18.57 -19.41
C ARG A 161 23.75 -18.53 -20.54
N SER A 162 23.16 -19.67 -20.88
CA SER A 162 22.11 -19.77 -21.90
C SER A 162 20.75 -19.32 -21.38
N LEU A 163 20.47 -19.56 -20.09
CA LEU A 163 19.32 -19.01 -19.37
C LEU A 163 19.36 -17.49 -19.35
N VAL A 164 20.47 -16.91 -18.87
CA VAL A 164 20.63 -15.45 -18.76
C VAL A 164 20.55 -14.77 -20.13
N LYS A 165 21.13 -15.37 -21.19
CA LYS A 165 21.00 -14.84 -22.56
C LYS A 165 19.54 -14.88 -23.07
N SER A 166 18.80 -15.94 -22.78
CA SER A 166 17.39 -16.05 -23.17
C SER A 166 16.53 -15.05 -22.40
N PHE A 167 16.82 -14.86 -21.11
CA PHE A 167 16.17 -13.88 -20.26
C PHE A 167 16.41 -12.44 -20.73
N ARG A 168 17.67 -12.12 -21.08
CA ARG A 168 18.05 -10.80 -21.58
C ARG A 168 17.39 -10.49 -22.92
N ARG A 169 17.32 -11.47 -23.84
CA ARG A 169 16.58 -11.33 -25.10
C ARG A 169 15.09 -11.08 -24.89
N LEU A 170 14.48 -11.75 -23.91
CA LEU A 170 13.09 -11.53 -23.54
C LEU A 170 12.88 -10.12 -22.99
N ALA A 171 13.72 -9.69 -22.04
CA ALA A 171 13.67 -8.34 -21.46
C ALA A 171 13.89 -7.25 -22.52
N ASP A 172 14.88 -7.42 -23.40
CA ASP A 172 15.18 -6.49 -24.48
C ASP A 172 14.02 -6.42 -25.51
N SER A 173 13.34 -7.54 -25.79
CA SER A 173 12.14 -7.58 -26.65
C SER A 173 10.94 -6.87 -26.02
N ILE A 174 10.72 -7.05 -24.71
CA ILE A 174 9.69 -6.32 -23.93
C ILE A 174 9.92 -4.81 -23.99
N ILE A 175 11.18 -4.39 -23.87
CA ILE A 175 11.56 -2.97 -23.85
C ILE A 175 11.50 -2.36 -25.26
N GLY A 176 11.81 -3.14 -26.30
CA GLY A 176 11.94 -2.65 -27.68
C GLY A 176 10.64 -2.55 -28.50
N GLU A 177 9.65 -3.42 -28.26
CA GLU A 177 8.48 -3.53 -29.17
C GLU A 177 7.24 -2.72 -28.76
N GLY A 178 7.27 -2.04 -27.60
CA GLY A 178 6.06 -1.39 -27.06
C GLY A 178 5.01 -2.39 -26.56
N GLU A 179 4.06 -1.89 -25.76
CA GLU A 179 3.19 -2.65 -24.82
C GLU A 179 2.30 -3.77 -25.38
N VAL A 180 2.33 -4.07 -26.68
CA VAL A 180 1.22 -4.83 -27.31
C VAL A 180 1.52 -6.32 -27.53
N ASN A 181 2.76 -6.81 -27.35
CA ASN A 181 3.07 -8.16 -27.84
C ASN A 181 3.86 -9.12 -26.95
N LEU A 182 4.06 -8.83 -25.66
CA LEU A 182 4.73 -9.78 -24.76
C LEU A 182 4.08 -11.17 -24.81
N PHE A 183 2.75 -11.24 -24.80
CA PHE A 183 2.04 -12.51 -24.83
C PHE A 183 2.21 -13.26 -26.16
N LYS A 184 2.10 -12.58 -27.32
CA LYS A 184 2.30 -13.22 -28.63
C LYS A 184 3.76 -13.61 -28.86
N THR A 185 4.71 -12.85 -28.31
CA THR A 185 6.14 -13.19 -28.40
C THR A 185 6.44 -14.44 -27.57
N LEU A 186 5.90 -14.54 -26.36
CA LEU A 186 6.01 -15.74 -25.52
C LEU A 186 5.31 -16.96 -26.14
N GLU A 187 4.13 -16.77 -26.74
CA GLU A 187 3.40 -17.81 -27.47
C GLU A 187 4.18 -18.28 -28.71
N ARG A 188 4.75 -17.34 -29.49
CA ARG A 188 5.60 -17.65 -30.65
C ARG A 188 6.87 -18.41 -30.28
N TRP A 189 7.36 -18.24 -29.06
CA TRP A 189 8.51 -18.97 -28.53
C TRP A 189 8.11 -20.32 -27.89
N GLY A 190 6.82 -20.66 -27.88
CA GLY A 190 6.31 -21.91 -27.30
C GLY A 190 6.39 -21.94 -25.77
N ILE A 191 6.46 -20.77 -25.13
CA ILE A 191 6.65 -20.64 -23.67
C ILE A 191 5.31 -20.61 -22.93
N VAL A 192 4.24 -20.13 -23.58
CA VAL A 192 2.87 -20.08 -23.04
C VAL A 192 1.87 -20.60 -24.07
N GLU A 193 0.84 -21.30 -23.61
CA GLU A 193 -0.32 -21.68 -24.43
C GLU A 193 -1.45 -20.65 -24.25
N THR A 194 -2.12 -20.26 -25.33
CA THR A 194 -3.24 -19.31 -25.29
C THR A 194 -4.44 -19.91 -24.53
N PRO A 195 -5.00 -19.22 -23.52
CA PRO A 195 -6.23 -19.68 -22.87
C PRO A 195 -7.39 -19.71 -23.87
N ARG A 196 -8.28 -20.71 -23.77
CA ARG A 196 -9.45 -20.88 -24.66
C ARG A 196 -10.54 -19.79 -24.52
N HIS A 197 -10.37 -18.80 -23.64
CA HIS A 197 -11.33 -17.72 -23.44
C HIS A 197 -10.66 -16.34 -23.41
N PRO A 198 -11.28 -15.30 -24.00
CA PRO A 198 -10.69 -13.97 -24.07
C PRO A 198 -10.78 -13.28 -22.71
N MET A 199 -9.64 -13.07 -22.06
CA MET A 199 -9.50 -12.06 -21.00
C MET A 199 -8.82 -10.83 -21.57
N SER A 200 -9.45 -9.68 -21.47
CA SER A 200 -8.89 -8.39 -21.87
C SER A 200 -7.88 -7.92 -20.82
N TYR A 201 -6.61 -7.78 -21.22
CA TYR A 201 -5.54 -7.22 -20.40
C TYR A 201 -5.29 -5.76 -20.80
N HIS A 202 -5.27 -4.85 -19.83
CA HIS A 202 -4.79 -3.48 -20.02
C HIS A 202 -3.45 -3.33 -19.27
N LEU A 203 -2.38 -3.03 -20.00
CA LEU A 203 -1.05 -2.71 -19.46
C LEU A 203 -0.81 -1.21 -19.62
N ALA A 204 -0.27 -0.55 -18.58
CA ALA A 204 0.22 0.82 -18.63
C ALA A 204 1.50 1.01 -17.80
N ARG A 205 2.48 1.73 -18.39
CA ARG A 205 3.77 2.28 -17.88
C ARG A 205 3.79 2.67 -16.38
N SER A 206 4.93 2.65 -15.65
CA SER A 206 6.30 3.07 -15.99
C SER A 206 7.38 2.31 -15.21
N TRP A 207 8.46 1.86 -15.87
CA TRP A 207 9.64 1.26 -15.24
C TRP A 207 10.89 1.97 -15.78
N SER A 208 11.83 2.32 -14.91
CA SER A 208 13.14 2.83 -15.30
C SER A 208 14.13 1.67 -15.48
N ARG A 209 15.18 1.87 -16.28
CA ARG A 209 16.22 0.85 -16.53
C ARG A 209 16.98 0.43 -15.26
N GLN A 210 16.90 1.22 -14.18
CA GLN A 210 17.50 0.95 -12.88
C GLN A 210 16.65 -0.01 -12.02
N ASP A 211 15.35 -0.15 -12.29
CA ASP A 211 14.43 -0.98 -11.49
C ASP A 211 14.60 -2.49 -11.76
N PHE A 212 15.35 -2.87 -12.79
CA PHE A 212 15.54 -4.28 -13.21
C PHE A 212 16.78 -4.97 -12.61
N TYR A 213 17.71 -4.23 -12.02
CA TYR A 213 19.00 -4.79 -11.60
C TYR A 213 19.45 -4.25 -10.24
N SER A 214 19.17 -5.00 -9.18
CA SER A 214 19.87 -4.87 -7.90
C SER A 214 20.23 -6.26 -7.37
N GLY A 215 21.50 -6.64 -7.52
CA GLY A 215 22.07 -7.89 -7.01
C GLY A 215 23.51 -8.07 -7.51
N SER A 216 24.38 -8.63 -6.66
CA SER A 216 25.70 -9.10 -7.06
C SER A 216 25.59 -10.23 -8.09
N ASP A 217 26.66 -10.47 -8.87
CA ASP A 217 26.74 -11.38 -10.03
C ASP A 217 26.26 -12.85 -9.81
N GLU A 218 25.91 -13.23 -8.59
CA GLU A 218 25.47 -14.58 -8.22
C GLU A 218 23.95 -14.76 -8.12
N ASP A 219 23.15 -13.69 -8.05
CA ASP A 219 21.68 -13.78 -7.89
C ASP A 219 20.92 -12.89 -8.88
N LEU A 220 20.44 -13.48 -9.98
CA LEU A 220 19.52 -12.81 -10.90
C LEU A 220 18.06 -13.07 -10.45
N THR A 221 17.46 -12.12 -9.73
CA THR A 221 16.04 -12.21 -9.31
C THR A 221 15.17 -11.36 -10.23
N LEU A 222 14.18 -11.97 -10.90
CA LEU A 222 13.19 -11.22 -11.67
C LEU A 222 11.94 -10.98 -10.84
N PHE A 223 11.56 -9.72 -10.68
CA PHE A 223 10.35 -9.34 -9.97
C PHE A 223 9.18 -9.22 -10.96
N LEU A 224 8.21 -10.14 -10.87
CA LEU A 224 6.89 -10.01 -11.51
C LEU A 224 5.82 -10.19 -10.41
N GLY A 225 5.59 -9.12 -9.65
CA GLY A 225 4.61 -9.11 -8.55
C GLY A 225 5.12 -9.64 -7.19
N GLU A 226 4.30 -9.47 -6.15
CA GLU A 226 4.67 -9.50 -4.72
C GLU A 226 4.98 -10.88 -4.09
N LYS A 227 5.59 -11.83 -4.80
CA LYS A 227 6.17 -13.01 -4.14
C LYS A 227 7.58 -13.33 -4.61
N ARG A 228 8.49 -13.47 -3.64
CA ARG A 228 9.80 -14.11 -3.81
C ARG A 228 9.59 -15.55 -4.28
N VAL A 229 10.09 -15.89 -5.46
CA VAL A 229 10.34 -17.28 -5.85
C VAL A 229 11.76 -17.60 -5.43
N LEU A 230 11.94 -18.34 -4.34
CA LEU A 230 13.22 -18.98 -4.04
C LEU A 230 13.35 -20.20 -4.96
N MET A 231 14.39 -20.21 -5.81
CA MET A 231 14.75 -21.40 -6.58
C MET A 231 15.40 -22.42 -5.64
N ASP A 232 14.58 -23.25 -5.00
CA ASP A 232 15.07 -24.33 -4.16
C ASP A 232 15.50 -25.50 -5.07
N GLY A 233 16.80 -25.59 -5.35
CA GLY A 233 17.37 -26.67 -6.16
C GLY A 233 18.82 -26.45 -6.62
N THR A 234 19.26 -25.21 -6.76
CA THR A 234 20.62 -24.88 -7.24
C THR A 234 21.68 -24.86 -6.14
N ALA A 235 21.29 -24.60 -4.89
CA ALA A 235 22.23 -24.51 -3.76
C ALA A 235 22.99 -25.83 -3.50
N LYS A 236 22.33 -26.99 -3.66
CA LYS A 236 22.97 -28.31 -3.45
C LYS A 236 23.95 -28.69 -4.56
N ILE A 237 23.73 -28.18 -5.78
CA ILE A 237 24.62 -28.42 -6.92
C ILE A 237 25.85 -27.51 -6.84
N LEU A 238 25.68 -26.28 -6.35
CA LEU A 238 26.77 -25.32 -6.14
C LEU A 238 27.69 -25.76 -4.99
N ASP A 239 27.14 -26.19 -3.85
CA ASP A 239 27.94 -26.69 -2.71
C ASP A 239 28.76 -27.94 -3.09
N LYS A 240 28.20 -28.84 -3.92
CA LYS A 240 28.94 -30.00 -4.43
C LYS A 240 30.13 -29.59 -5.31
N ARG A 241 29.94 -28.63 -6.21
CA ARG A 241 31.01 -28.15 -7.12
C ARG A 241 32.10 -27.37 -6.38
N ILE A 242 31.75 -26.62 -5.34
CA ILE A 242 32.73 -25.93 -4.49
C ILE A 242 33.62 -26.94 -3.75
N ARG A 243 33.02 -28.01 -3.19
CA ARG A 243 33.79 -29.08 -2.52
C ARG A 243 34.67 -29.89 -3.48
N GLU A 244 34.25 -30.07 -4.72
CA GLU A 244 35.05 -30.74 -5.76
C GLU A 244 36.24 -29.86 -6.17
N ALA A 245 36.03 -28.55 -6.38
CA ALA A 245 37.09 -27.61 -6.73
C ALA A 245 38.14 -27.41 -5.61
N SER A 246 37.74 -27.43 -4.33
CA SER A 246 38.69 -27.36 -3.21
C SER A 246 39.59 -28.58 -3.10
N LYS A 247 39.13 -29.77 -3.53
CA LYS A 247 39.96 -30.99 -3.56
C LYS A 247 41.00 -30.97 -4.69
N GLU A 248 40.69 -30.29 -5.79
CA GLU A 248 41.62 -30.13 -6.93
C GLU A 248 42.70 -29.07 -6.66
N GLY A 249 42.46 -28.15 -5.73
CA GLY A 249 43.41 -27.08 -5.33
C GLY A 249 44.59 -27.55 -4.46
N GLU A 250 44.45 -28.66 -3.72
CA GLU A 250 45.50 -29.15 -2.80
C GLU A 250 46.62 -29.95 -3.47
N GLN A 251 46.51 -30.31 -4.76
CA GLN A 251 47.52 -31.14 -5.46
C GLN A 251 48.57 -30.36 -6.27
N ARG A 252 48.60 -29.02 -6.24
CA ARG A 252 49.68 -28.25 -6.87
C ARG A 252 50.75 -27.84 -5.86
N GLN A 253 51.68 -28.75 -5.58
CA GLN A 253 52.98 -28.37 -5.04
C GLN A 253 53.80 -27.65 -6.12
N TRP A 254 54.26 -26.44 -5.81
CA TRP A 254 55.23 -25.72 -6.63
C TRP A 254 56.64 -26.24 -6.31
N PRO A 255 57.49 -26.53 -7.30
CA PRO A 255 58.88 -26.89 -7.04
C PRO A 255 59.68 -25.67 -6.55
N ASN A 256 60.62 -25.92 -5.63
CA ASN A 256 61.51 -24.94 -4.98
C ASN A 256 62.33 -24.10 -5.97
#